data_AF-A0A8T5N5R1-F1
#
_entry.id   AF-A0A8T5N5R1-F1
#
_cell.length_a   1.000
_cell.length_b   1.000
_cell.length_c   1.000
_cell.angle_alpha   90.00
_cell.angle_beta   90.00
_cell.angle_gamma   90.00
#
_symmetry.space_group_name_H-M   'P 1'
#
loop_
_entity.id
_entity.type
_entity.pdbx_description
1 polymer ?
#
loop_
_entity_poly.entity_id
_entity_poly.type
_entity_poly.pdbx_seq_one_letter_code
_entity_poly.pdbx_strand_id
1 'polypeptide(L)'
;LTNGVYDVEIASSAETANGIKMLSAFRWNFTAALGTFDGDGDGMPDQWEIDNGLDPNVDDADGDLDNDGMPNIYEYEQGLDPAVNDADGDADGDGATNLEEYEAGTDPNDPKSVPSEFGWIMWIMLIAVIAAVVLVVVLLMKRGKKPEPEAPYQEGNYPPPPPSEGYQQPGPDNQMQQPEAYQQPGPEQPPEVGPGTLPQE
;
A
#
# COMPACT_ATOMS: atom_id res chain seq x y z
N LEU A 1 35.01 25.47 -22.09
CA LEU A 1 34.43 26.23 -23.23
C LEU A 1 32.98 26.51 -22.83
N THR A 2 32.40 27.66 -23.14
CA THR A 2 31.00 27.97 -22.80
C THR A 2 30.09 27.74 -24.01
N ASN A 3 28.77 27.66 -23.80
CA ASN A 3 27.82 27.69 -24.92
C ASN A 3 28.03 28.97 -25.74
N GLY A 4 28.06 28.85 -27.06
CA GLY A 4 28.31 30.00 -27.93
C GLY A 4 28.76 29.65 -29.33
N VAL A 5 28.76 30.69 -30.17
CA VAL A 5 29.30 30.63 -31.52
C VAL A 5 30.78 30.95 -31.46
N TYR A 6 31.59 30.06 -32.01
CA TYR A 6 33.04 30.19 -32.07
C TYR A 6 33.48 30.38 -33.51
N ASP A 7 34.25 31.44 -33.74
CA ASP A 7 34.91 31.71 -35.01
C ASP A 7 36.40 31.34 -34.90
N VAL A 8 36.83 30.37 -35.70
CA VAL A 8 38.24 30.00 -35.82
C VAL A 8 38.75 30.46 -37.18
N GLU A 9 39.69 31.40 -37.15
CA GLU A 9 40.42 31.85 -38.35
C GLU A 9 41.81 31.24 -38.35
N ILE A 10 42.07 30.35 -39.32
CA ILE A 10 43.41 29.85 -39.58
C ILE A 10 43.91 30.58 -40.83
N ALA A 11 44.76 31.57 -40.62
CA ALA A 11 45.49 32.24 -41.69
C ALA A 11 46.80 31.51 -41.94
N SER A 12 46.95 30.93 -43.13
CA SER A 12 48.24 30.48 -43.62
C SER A 12 48.71 31.39 -44.76
N SER A 13 50.00 31.73 -44.73
CA SER A 13 50.65 32.43 -45.82
C SER A 13 51.72 31.54 -46.43
N ALA A 14 51.63 31.27 -47.72
CA ALA A 14 52.68 30.60 -48.48
C ALA A 14 53.23 31.58 -49.52
N GLU A 15 54.55 31.72 -49.61
CA GLU A 15 55.19 32.58 -50.61
C GLU A 15 55.80 31.70 -51.71
N THR A 16 55.37 31.93 -52.95
CA THR A 16 55.98 31.24 -54.10
C THR A 16 57.41 31.73 -54.31
N ALA A 17 58.25 30.97 -55.02
CA ALA A 17 59.63 31.38 -55.35
C ALA A 17 59.72 32.72 -56.10
N ASN A 18 58.60 33.21 -56.66
CA ASN A 18 58.49 34.49 -57.37
C ASN A 18 57.91 35.62 -56.49
N GLY A 19 57.78 35.42 -55.18
CA GLY A 19 57.32 36.44 -54.23
C GLY A 19 55.80 36.64 -54.17
N ILE A 20 55.00 35.77 -54.80
CA ILE A 20 53.54 35.82 -54.66
C ILE A 20 53.14 35.20 -53.32
N LYS A 21 52.58 36.02 -52.42
CA LYS A 21 51.98 35.56 -51.16
C LYS A 21 50.57 35.04 -51.42
N MET A 22 50.37 33.75 -51.20
CA MET A 22 49.06 33.12 -51.12
C MET A 22 48.52 33.37 -49.71
N LEU A 23 47.40 34.07 -49.62
CA LEU A 23 46.64 34.20 -48.37
C LEU A 23 45.48 33.22 -48.45
N SER A 24 45.53 32.15 -47.67
CA SER A 24 44.35 31.33 -47.40
C SER A 24 43.95 31.51 -45.95
N ALA A 25 42.78 32.12 -45.75
CA ALA A 25 42.11 32.12 -44.47
C ALA A 25 40.95 31.13 -44.58
N PHE A 26 41.04 30.02 -43.86
CA PHE A 26 39.87 29.16 -43.67
C PHE A 26 39.16 29.65 -42.40
N ARG A 27 37.87 29.94 -42.53
CA ARG A 27 37.00 30.34 -41.42
C ARG A 27 36.07 29.19 -41.09
N TRP A 28 36.18 28.63 -39.89
CA TRP A 28 35.20 27.68 -39.36
C TRP A 28 34.30 28.43 -38.38
N ASN A 29 32.99 28.32 -38.56
CA ASN A 29 32.00 28.77 -37.61
C ASN A 29 31.32 27.53 -37.02
N PHE A 30 31.41 27.33 -35.71
CA PHE A 30 30.69 26.27 -35.02
C PHE A 30 29.94 26.82 -33.81
N THR A 31 28.79 26.23 -33.55
CA THR A 31 28.02 26.50 -32.32
C THR A 31 28.32 25.38 -31.34
N ALA A 32 28.90 25.70 -30.20
CA ALA A 32 28.99 24.76 -29.09
C ALA A 32 27.71 24.88 -28.25
N ALA A 33 26.97 23.77 -28.15
CA ALA A 33 25.85 23.57 -27.24
C ALA A 33 26.20 22.43 -26.29
N LEU A 34 27.10 22.72 -25.34
CA LEU A 34 27.69 21.75 -24.41
C LEU A 34 26.74 21.36 -23.27
N GLY A 35 25.69 22.14 -23.04
CA GLY A 35 24.70 21.86 -21.98
C GLY A 35 23.58 20.90 -22.40
N THR A 36 23.62 20.37 -23.62
CA THR A 36 22.61 19.42 -24.15
C THR A 36 23.27 18.31 -24.98
N PHE A 37 24.60 18.19 -24.90
CA PHE A 37 25.28 17.07 -25.52
C PHE A 37 25.27 15.94 -24.49
N ASP A 38 24.87 14.77 -24.96
CA ASP A 38 24.64 13.53 -24.21
C ASP A 38 25.27 12.45 -25.10
N GLY A 39 26.47 12.02 -24.70
CA GLY A 39 27.44 11.30 -25.50
C GLY A 39 27.14 9.81 -25.64
N ASP A 40 26.62 9.21 -24.58
CA ASP A 40 26.16 7.83 -24.52
C ASP A 40 24.65 7.67 -24.75
N GLY A 41 23.88 8.74 -24.62
CA GLY A 41 22.46 8.79 -24.95
C GLY A 41 21.56 8.30 -23.82
N ASP A 42 22.00 8.39 -22.57
CA ASP A 42 21.25 7.89 -21.41
C ASP A 42 20.25 8.90 -20.82
N GLY A 43 20.27 10.14 -21.33
CA GLY A 43 19.38 11.21 -20.93
C GLY A 43 20.00 12.23 -19.98
N MET A 44 21.24 12.02 -19.53
CA MET A 44 22.01 12.99 -18.75
C MET A 44 23.00 13.73 -19.66
N PRO A 45 23.16 15.06 -19.56
CA PRO A 45 24.15 15.77 -20.37
C PRO A 45 25.59 15.53 -19.87
N ASP A 46 26.55 15.34 -20.78
CA ASP A 46 27.96 15.07 -20.46
C ASP A 46 28.55 16.02 -19.41
N GLN A 47 28.22 17.31 -19.54
CA GLN A 47 28.76 18.32 -18.64
C GLN A 47 28.18 18.18 -17.23
N TRP A 48 26.90 17.83 -17.10
CA TRP A 48 26.28 17.56 -15.81
C TRP A 48 26.88 16.30 -15.19
N GLU A 49 27.07 15.24 -15.96
CA GLU A 49 27.70 14.00 -15.48
C GLU A 49 29.12 14.26 -14.96
N ILE A 50 29.95 15.00 -15.71
CA ILE A 50 31.30 15.39 -15.29
C ILE A 50 31.27 16.22 -14.00
N ASP A 51 30.33 17.16 -13.89
CA ASP A 51 30.23 18.06 -12.75
C ASP A 51 29.78 17.32 -11.47
N ASN A 52 29.03 16.22 -11.60
CA ASN A 52 28.56 15.39 -10.49
C ASN A 52 29.35 14.08 -10.30
N GLY A 53 30.40 13.85 -11.11
CA GLY A 53 31.34 12.74 -10.91
C GLY A 53 30.98 11.42 -11.58
N LEU A 54 30.05 11.44 -12.55
CA LEU A 54 29.70 10.32 -13.42
C LEU A 54 30.64 10.25 -14.66
N ASP A 55 30.51 9.20 -15.47
CA ASP A 55 31.27 9.02 -16.72
C ASP A 55 30.39 9.28 -17.95
N PRO A 56 30.60 10.37 -18.70
CA PRO A 56 29.75 10.80 -19.84
C PRO A 56 29.88 9.93 -21.10
N ASN A 57 30.38 8.71 -20.96
CA ASN A 57 30.54 7.73 -22.04
C ASN A 57 29.95 6.37 -21.65
N VAL A 58 29.24 6.30 -20.53
CA VAL A 58 28.66 5.10 -19.96
C VAL A 58 27.22 5.41 -19.58
N ASP A 59 26.28 4.73 -20.25
CA ASP A 59 24.86 4.70 -19.87
C ASP A 59 24.72 4.12 -18.45
N ASP A 60 24.71 5.02 -17.46
CA ASP A 60 24.59 4.75 -16.04
C ASP A 60 23.44 5.52 -15.38
N ALA A 61 22.54 6.09 -16.19
CA ALA A 61 21.25 6.68 -15.78
C ALA A 61 20.46 5.84 -14.76
N ASP A 62 20.33 4.53 -15.00
CA ASP A 62 19.66 3.59 -14.09
C ASP A 62 20.54 3.12 -12.91
N GLY A 63 21.79 3.59 -12.87
CA GLY A 63 22.74 3.38 -11.78
C GLY A 63 22.44 4.24 -10.57
N ASP A 64 23.17 3.98 -9.49
CA ASP A 64 23.05 4.64 -8.20
C ASP A 64 24.50 4.86 -7.70
N LEU A 65 25.02 6.07 -7.95
CA LEU A 65 26.43 6.39 -7.76
C LEU A 65 26.82 6.37 -6.27
N ASP A 66 25.95 6.85 -5.40
CA ASP A 66 26.22 6.99 -3.96
C ASP A 66 25.63 5.88 -3.08
N ASN A 67 24.83 4.99 -3.67
CA ASN A 67 24.16 3.84 -3.05
C ASN A 67 23.08 4.22 -2.03
N ASP A 68 22.34 5.29 -2.28
CA ASP A 68 21.24 5.74 -1.42
C ASP A 68 19.86 5.20 -1.82
N GLY A 69 19.77 4.55 -2.98
CA GLY A 69 18.56 3.92 -3.50
C GLY A 69 17.80 4.75 -4.53
N MET A 70 18.26 5.96 -4.86
CA MET A 70 17.76 6.78 -5.95
C MET A 70 18.64 6.64 -7.20
N PRO A 71 18.06 6.53 -8.41
CA PRO A 71 18.87 6.47 -9.63
C PRO A 71 19.46 7.83 -10.02
N ASN A 72 20.64 7.82 -10.63
CA ASN A 72 21.34 9.01 -11.12
C ASN A 72 20.45 9.92 -11.99
N ILE A 73 19.65 9.32 -12.89
CA ILE A 73 18.73 10.06 -13.76
C ILE A 73 17.61 10.75 -12.97
N TYR A 74 17.12 10.13 -11.91
CA TYR A 74 16.10 10.75 -11.06
C TYR A 74 16.70 11.96 -10.34
N GLU A 75 17.89 11.82 -9.78
CA GLU A 75 18.59 12.91 -9.12
C GLU A 75 18.90 14.07 -10.06
N TYR A 76 19.28 13.77 -11.32
CA TYR A 76 19.38 14.77 -12.38
C TYR A 76 18.08 15.54 -12.60
N GLU A 77 16.96 14.82 -12.77
CA GLU A 77 15.65 15.40 -13.05
C GLU A 77 15.12 16.24 -11.89
N GLN A 78 15.38 15.81 -10.64
CA GLN A 78 14.98 16.51 -9.42
C GLN A 78 16.01 17.56 -8.98
N GLY A 79 17.18 17.64 -9.60
CA GLY A 79 18.24 18.55 -9.18
C GLY A 79 18.85 18.22 -7.80
N LEU A 80 18.82 16.94 -7.43
CA LEU A 80 19.58 16.37 -6.31
C LEU A 80 21.04 16.11 -6.74
N ASP A 81 21.87 15.66 -5.81
CA ASP A 81 23.31 15.42 -6.03
C ASP A 81 23.61 13.91 -6.03
N PRO A 82 23.86 13.28 -7.20
CA PRO A 82 24.07 11.83 -7.30
C PRO A 82 25.34 11.32 -6.61
N ALA A 83 26.20 12.22 -6.12
CA ALA A 83 27.38 11.85 -5.36
C ALA A 83 27.16 11.92 -3.83
N VAL A 84 25.96 12.27 -3.37
CA VAL A 84 25.68 12.56 -1.96
C VAL A 84 24.43 11.83 -1.48
N ASN A 85 24.65 10.83 -0.62
CA ASN A 85 23.56 10.07 -0.02
C ASN A 85 22.65 10.99 0.81
N ASP A 86 21.54 11.39 0.20
CA ASP A 86 20.56 12.33 0.75
C ASP A 86 19.14 11.76 0.78
N ALA A 87 19.00 10.46 0.52
CA ALA A 87 17.78 9.65 0.70
C ALA A 87 16.99 9.93 2.00
N ASP A 88 17.68 10.10 3.13
CA ASP A 88 17.10 10.40 4.46
C ASP A 88 16.89 11.93 4.69
N GLY A 89 17.32 12.76 3.75
CA GLY A 89 17.14 14.20 3.71
C GLY A 89 15.71 14.58 3.34
N ASP A 90 15.40 15.86 3.55
CA ASP A 90 14.09 16.48 3.30
C ASP A 90 14.39 17.82 2.62
N ALA A 91 14.52 17.78 1.30
CA ALA A 91 15.05 18.91 0.53
C ALA A 91 14.14 20.14 0.59
N ASP A 92 12.84 19.95 0.75
CA ASP A 92 11.84 21.02 0.75
C ASP A 92 11.26 21.37 2.13
N GLY A 93 11.51 20.53 3.14
CA GLY A 93 11.15 20.75 4.53
C GLY A 93 9.71 20.39 4.89
N ASP A 94 9.03 19.55 4.10
CA ASP A 94 7.65 19.14 4.34
C ASP A 94 7.51 17.93 5.27
N GLY A 95 8.63 17.24 5.54
CA GLY A 95 8.75 16.13 6.46
C GLY A 95 8.69 14.74 5.83
N ALA A 96 8.51 14.61 4.51
CA ALA A 96 8.83 13.40 3.75
C ALA A 96 10.33 13.37 3.40
N THR A 97 10.92 12.17 3.27
CA THR A 97 12.31 12.09 2.81
C THR A 97 12.42 12.02 1.29
N ASN A 98 13.56 12.44 0.73
CA ASN A 98 13.83 12.38 -0.72
C ASN A 98 13.54 10.98 -1.30
N LEU A 99 13.93 9.92 -0.56
CA LEU A 99 13.67 8.53 -0.94
C LEU A 99 12.19 8.14 -0.85
N GLU A 100 11.48 8.57 0.20
CA GLU A 100 10.03 8.33 0.32
C GLU A 100 9.26 8.97 -0.84
N GLU A 101 9.69 10.14 -1.28
CA GLU A 101 9.12 10.85 -2.42
C GLU A 101 9.45 10.20 -3.75
N TYR A 102 10.68 9.72 -3.93
CA TYR A 102 11.05 8.89 -5.07
C TYR A 102 10.17 7.63 -5.16
N GLU A 103 10.00 6.90 -4.06
CA GLU A 103 9.16 5.70 -4.00
C GLU A 103 7.67 6.01 -4.25
N ALA A 104 7.21 7.20 -3.84
CA ALA A 104 5.85 7.67 -4.04
C ALA A 104 5.60 8.30 -5.43
N GLY A 105 6.67 8.60 -6.18
CA GLY A 105 6.61 9.34 -7.43
C GLY A 105 6.14 10.79 -7.25
N THR A 106 6.51 11.41 -6.14
CA THR A 106 6.29 12.84 -5.85
C THR A 106 7.54 13.67 -6.12
N ASP A 107 7.51 14.97 -5.81
CA ASP A 107 8.57 15.92 -6.20
C ASP A 107 9.26 16.40 -4.92
N PRO A 108 10.52 15.99 -4.67
CA PRO A 108 11.24 16.29 -3.43
C PRO A 108 11.62 17.76 -3.25
N ASN A 109 11.26 18.62 -4.20
CA ASN A 109 11.50 20.05 -4.15
C ASN A 109 10.20 20.88 -4.09
N ASP A 110 9.02 20.25 -3.98
CA ASP A 110 7.74 20.94 -3.83
C ASP A 110 7.02 20.50 -2.55
N PRO A 111 6.95 21.36 -1.49
CA PRO A 111 6.34 21.03 -0.19
C PRO A 111 4.84 20.70 -0.19
N LYS A 112 4.23 20.66 -1.38
CA LYS A 112 2.84 20.29 -1.62
C LYS A 112 2.72 18.93 -2.31
N SER A 113 3.82 18.41 -2.82
CA SER A 113 3.95 17.13 -3.49
C SER A 113 4.30 16.06 -2.46
N VAL A 114 3.42 15.88 -1.46
CA VAL A 114 3.68 14.92 -0.39
C VAL A 114 3.27 13.49 -0.78
N PRO A 115 4.03 12.47 -0.34
CA PRO A 115 3.60 11.08 -0.39
C PRO A 115 2.24 10.88 0.30
N SER A 116 1.36 10.08 -0.31
CA SER A 116 0.07 9.79 0.32
C SER A 116 0.25 8.77 1.47
N GLU A 117 0.27 9.26 2.71
CA GLU A 117 0.33 8.47 3.96
C GLU A 117 -0.70 7.33 4.09
N PHE A 118 -1.79 7.38 3.32
CA PHE A 118 -3.00 6.59 3.58
C PHE A 118 -3.17 5.36 2.69
N GLY A 119 -2.25 5.06 1.76
CA GLY A 119 -2.40 3.93 0.84
C GLY A 119 -2.70 2.60 1.55
N TRP A 120 -1.88 2.23 2.52
CA TRP A 120 -2.01 0.97 3.27
C TRP A 120 -3.13 1.00 4.33
N ILE A 121 -3.39 2.16 4.95
CA ILE A 121 -4.49 2.35 5.90
C ILE A 121 -5.84 2.14 5.18
N MET A 122 -5.96 2.59 3.93
CA MET A 122 -7.16 2.40 3.12
C MET A 122 -7.41 0.92 2.80
N TRP A 123 -6.35 0.11 2.59
CA TRP A 123 -6.48 -1.34 2.44
C TRP A 123 -6.92 -2.04 3.73
N ILE A 124 -6.40 -1.63 4.89
CA ILE A 124 -6.84 -2.16 6.19
C ILE A 124 -8.31 -1.80 6.45
N MET A 125 -8.69 -0.54 6.19
CA MET A 125 -10.08 -0.09 6.33
C MET A 125 -11.01 -0.83 5.36
N LEU A 126 -10.58 -1.06 4.12
CA LEU A 126 -11.34 -1.85 3.13
C LEU A 126 -11.52 -3.30 3.59
N ILE A 127 -10.46 -3.96 4.07
CA ILE A 127 -10.52 -5.33 4.63
C ILE A 127 -11.45 -5.37 5.85
N ALA A 128 -11.35 -4.40 6.75
CA ALA A 128 -12.20 -4.30 7.93
C ALA A 128 -13.68 -4.12 7.55
N VAL A 129 -13.98 -3.28 6.56
CA VAL A 129 -15.34 -3.09 6.03
C VAL A 129 -15.86 -4.38 5.39
N ILE A 130 -15.07 -5.04 4.55
CA ILE A 130 -15.44 -6.32 3.93
C ILE A 130 -15.70 -7.39 5.00
N ALA A 131 -14.83 -7.50 6.00
CA ALA A 131 -14.99 -8.44 7.10
C ALA A 131 -16.28 -8.17 7.90
N ALA A 132 -16.57 -6.89 8.17
CA ALA A 132 -17.81 -6.49 8.85
C ALA A 132 -19.06 -6.84 8.03
N VAL A 133 -19.05 -6.60 6.71
CA VAL A 133 -20.14 -6.96 5.80
C VAL A 133 -20.34 -8.48 5.77
N VAL A 134 -19.26 -9.25 5.64
CA VAL A 134 -19.32 -10.73 5.66
C VAL A 134 -19.87 -11.22 6.99
N LEU A 135 -19.43 -10.66 8.13
CA LEU A 135 -19.94 -10.99 9.45
C LEU A 135 -21.45 -10.74 9.55
N VAL A 136 -21.92 -9.57 9.11
CA VAL A 136 -23.35 -9.24 9.09
C VAL A 136 -24.12 -10.24 8.22
N VAL A 137 -23.63 -10.56 7.02
CA VAL A 137 -24.25 -11.55 6.12
C VAL A 137 -24.31 -12.94 6.79
N VAL A 138 -23.25 -13.38 7.45
CA VAL A 138 -23.22 -14.67 8.18
C VAL A 138 -24.21 -14.67 9.35
N LEU A 139 -24.30 -13.57 10.09
CA LEU A 139 -25.27 -13.42 11.18
C LEU A 139 -26.71 -13.42 10.66
N LEU A 140 -26.96 -12.84 9.50
CA LEU A 140 -28.26 -12.88 8.82
C LEU A 140 -28.58 -14.30 8.31
N MET A 141 -27.60 -15.01 7.73
CA MET A 141 -27.76 -16.40 7.26
C MET A 141 -28.00 -17.38 8.42
N LYS A 142 -27.37 -17.19 9.58
CA LYS A 142 -27.57 -18.04 10.76
C LYS A 142 -28.99 -17.97 11.35
N ARG A 143 -29.72 -16.88 11.11
CA ARG A 143 -31.11 -16.72 11.60
C ARG A 143 -32.17 -17.43 10.74
N GLY A 144 -31.78 -18.02 9.60
CA GLY A 144 -32.71 -18.58 8.61
C GLY A 144 -33.03 -20.08 8.69
N LYS A 145 -32.39 -20.87 9.57
CA LYS A 145 -32.68 -22.31 9.68
C LYS A 145 -33.92 -22.56 10.54
N LYS A 146 -35.09 -22.66 9.90
CA LYS A 146 -36.29 -23.24 10.52
C LYS A 146 -36.00 -24.71 10.85
N PRO A 147 -36.47 -25.25 11.99
CA PRO A 147 -36.38 -26.68 12.25
C PRO A 147 -37.02 -27.42 11.09
N GLU A 148 -36.30 -28.39 10.55
CA GLU A 148 -36.75 -29.24 9.46
C GLU A 148 -38.08 -29.90 9.89
N PRO A 149 -39.17 -29.76 9.11
CA PRO A 149 -40.41 -30.44 9.44
C PRO A 149 -40.13 -31.94 9.41
N GLU A 150 -40.45 -32.62 10.52
CA GLU A 150 -40.32 -34.07 10.66
C GLU A 150 -40.87 -34.76 9.41
N ALA A 151 -40.06 -35.60 8.77
CA ALA A 151 -40.49 -36.34 7.59
C ALA A 151 -41.77 -37.12 7.92
N PRO A 152 -42.79 -37.15 7.03
CA PRO A 152 -44.02 -37.88 7.29
C PRO A 152 -43.68 -39.35 7.55
N TYR A 153 -44.29 -39.90 8.60
CA TYR A 153 -44.18 -41.31 8.96
C TYR A 153 -44.46 -42.19 7.73
N GLN A 154 -43.49 -43.05 7.39
CA GLN A 154 -43.67 -44.12 6.40
C GLN A 154 -43.79 -45.43 7.19
N GLU A 155 -44.95 -46.08 7.08
CA GLU A 155 -45.43 -47.23 7.89
C GLU A 155 -44.61 -48.55 7.73
N GLY A 156 -43.38 -48.50 7.21
CA GLY A 156 -42.66 -49.71 6.79
C GLY A 156 -41.31 -49.97 7.45
N ASN A 157 -40.76 -49.04 8.24
CA ASN A 157 -39.37 -49.12 8.70
C ASN A 157 -39.26 -49.01 10.23
N TYR A 158 -39.74 -50.03 10.94
CA TYR A 158 -39.37 -50.22 12.34
C TYR A 158 -38.10 -51.07 12.43
N PRO A 159 -37.05 -50.65 13.16
CA PRO A 159 -36.03 -51.59 13.60
C PRO A 159 -36.71 -52.69 14.46
N PRO A 160 -36.25 -53.95 14.39
CA PRO A 160 -36.84 -55.03 15.17
C PRO A 160 -36.80 -54.67 16.66
N PRO A 161 -37.87 -54.95 17.43
CA PRO A 161 -37.88 -54.68 18.86
C PRO A 161 -36.74 -55.47 19.53
N PRO A 162 -36.10 -54.91 20.57
CA PRO A 162 -35.07 -55.61 21.31
C PRO A 162 -35.64 -56.92 21.91
N PRO A 163 -34.81 -57.96 22.09
CA PRO A 163 -35.25 -59.22 22.69
C PRO A 163 -35.91 -58.96 24.05
N SER A 164 -37.06 -59.58 24.29
CA SER A 164 -37.78 -59.46 25.55
C SER A 164 -36.95 -60.04 26.69
N GLU A 165 -36.29 -59.18 27.47
CA GLU A 165 -35.76 -59.57 28.78
C GLU A 165 -36.95 -59.85 29.71
N GLY A 166 -36.96 -61.05 30.28
CA GLY A 166 -38.12 -61.58 31.02
C GLY A 166 -38.50 -60.71 32.21
N TYR A 167 -39.72 -60.17 32.18
CA TYR A 167 -40.34 -59.55 33.34
C TYR A 167 -40.58 -60.62 34.41
N GLN A 168 -39.79 -60.57 35.49
CA GLN A 168 -40.11 -61.27 36.74
C GLN A 168 -41.29 -60.55 37.40
N GLN A 169 -42.39 -61.28 37.56
CA GLN A 169 -43.64 -60.79 38.12
C GLN A 169 -43.49 -60.50 39.63
N PRO A 170 -43.84 -59.30 40.14
CA PRO A 170 -43.90 -59.05 41.58
C PRO A 170 -45.10 -59.79 42.21
N GLY A 171 -44.88 -60.42 43.36
CA GLY A 171 -45.92 -61.12 44.14
C GLY A 171 -46.98 -60.19 44.76
N PRO A 172 -48.12 -60.74 45.21
CA PRO A 172 -49.28 -59.95 45.59
C PRO A 172 -49.17 -59.52 47.06
N ASP A 173 -48.63 -58.33 47.32
CA ASP A 173 -48.85 -57.62 48.58
C ASP A 173 -48.46 -56.14 48.44
N ASN A 174 -49.39 -55.29 48.00
CA ASN A 174 -49.85 -54.17 48.82
C ASN A 174 -50.94 -53.36 48.12
N GLN A 175 -51.91 -52.97 48.94
CA GLN A 175 -53.18 -52.39 48.57
C GLN A 175 -53.07 -50.89 48.26
N MET A 176 -53.89 -50.45 47.32
CA MET A 176 -54.65 -49.19 47.28
C MET A 176 -53.98 -47.90 47.79
N GLN A 177 -53.80 -46.93 46.89
CA GLN A 177 -54.49 -45.63 46.96
C GLN A 177 -54.19 -44.77 45.71
N GLN A 178 -55.23 -44.46 44.94
CA GLN A 178 -55.28 -43.20 44.18
C GLN A 178 -55.71 -42.10 45.18
N PRO A 179 -55.15 -40.88 45.10
CA PRO A 179 -55.94 -39.72 44.69
C PRO A 179 -55.08 -38.70 43.89
N GLU A 180 -55.53 -37.63 43.24
CA GLU A 180 -56.82 -36.95 43.03
C GLU A 180 -56.64 -35.94 41.88
N ALA A 181 -57.74 -35.45 41.33
CA ALA A 181 -57.80 -34.55 40.19
C ALA A 181 -57.44 -33.08 40.49
N TYR A 182 -57.11 -32.38 39.39
CA TYR A 182 -56.91 -30.93 39.18
C TYR A 182 -57.57 -29.93 40.15
N GLN A 183 -56.79 -28.90 40.55
CA GLN A 183 -57.26 -27.53 40.81
C GLN A 183 -56.16 -26.49 40.53
N GLN A 184 -56.47 -25.48 39.72
CA GLN A 184 -55.68 -24.25 39.55
C GLN A 184 -55.92 -23.27 40.72
N PRO A 185 -54.93 -22.43 41.07
CA PRO A 185 -55.18 -21.13 41.70
C PRO A 185 -54.84 -19.96 40.75
N GLY A 186 -55.72 -18.95 40.73
CA GLY A 186 -55.58 -17.66 40.03
C GLY A 186 -54.62 -16.65 40.69
N PRO A 187 -54.53 -15.40 40.18
CA PRO A 187 -53.38 -14.51 40.35
C PRO A 187 -53.48 -13.57 41.57
N GLU A 188 -52.34 -12.95 41.94
CA GLU A 188 -52.11 -11.63 42.63
C GLU A 188 -50.79 -11.70 43.46
N GLN A 189 -49.89 -10.72 43.64
CA GLN A 189 -49.77 -9.27 43.42
C GLN A 189 -48.26 -8.84 43.47
N PRO A 190 -47.87 -7.61 43.08
CA PRO A 190 -46.47 -7.18 42.84
C PRO A 190 -45.66 -6.82 44.12
N PRO A 191 -44.31 -6.72 44.04
CA PRO A 191 -43.43 -6.62 45.20
C PRO A 191 -43.48 -5.27 45.93
N GLU A 192 -43.44 -5.38 47.26
CA GLU A 192 -43.46 -4.32 48.26
C GLU A 192 -42.13 -3.53 48.29
N VAL A 193 -42.23 -2.20 48.32
CA VAL A 193 -41.11 -1.24 48.38
C VAL A 193 -40.71 -1.03 49.84
N GLY A 194 -39.45 -1.31 50.18
CA GLY A 194 -38.87 -1.01 51.51
C GLY A 194 -38.48 0.48 51.66
N PRO A 195 -38.59 1.05 52.87
CA PRO A 195 -38.54 2.50 53.08
C PRO A 195 -37.12 3.07 53.09
N GLY A 196 -36.98 4.27 52.53
CA GLY A 196 -35.80 5.10 52.65
C GLY A 196 -35.65 5.71 54.05
N THR A 197 -34.40 5.93 54.44
CA THR A 197 -34.00 6.86 55.50
C THR A 197 -33.24 8.02 54.89
N LEU A 198 -33.66 9.23 55.29
CA LEU A 198 -33.22 10.56 54.87
C LEU A 198 -31.91 11.00 55.58
N PRO A 199 -31.25 12.09 55.12
CA PRO A 199 -29.88 12.46 55.48
C PRO A 199 -29.80 13.23 56.82
N GLN A 200 -28.62 13.28 57.42
CA GLN A 200 -28.29 14.25 58.46
C GLN A 200 -27.21 15.21 57.95
N GLU A 201 -27.44 16.47 58.28
CA GLU A 201 -26.68 17.69 58.00
C GLU A 201 -25.29 17.71 58.63
#